data_AF-C4KKS0-F1
#
_entry.id   AF-C4KKS0-F1
#
_cell.length_a   1.000
_cell.length_b   1.000
_cell.length_c   1.000
_cell.angle_alpha   90.00
_cell.angle_beta   90.00
_cell.angle_gamma   90.00
#
_symmetry.space_group_name_H-M   'P 1'
#
loop_
_entity.id
_entity.type
_entity.pdbx_description
1 polymer ?
#
loop_
_entity_poly.entity_id
_entity_poly.type
_entity_poly.pdbx_seq_one_letter_code
_entity_poly.pdbx_strand_id
1 'polypeptide(L)'
;MKTFNLLLTYFLTQLYPVAPVITIKLLILVYKDNRLNLYATYLNLSDEEIERTWKIRWEIEKLHKDIKTLGMQDSSFLKRKRLQGYLLLFVMAVNTVRDLISSLNLKSVEELLRFVEIRLGGALGLMKIFKLR
;
A
#
# COMPACT_ATOMS: atom_id res chain seq x y z
N MET A 1 19.90 -13.22 3.96
CA MET A 1 19.05 -13.75 2.87
C MET A 1 19.35 -15.24 2.65
N LYS A 2 18.94 -16.13 3.59
CA LYS A 2 19.18 -17.59 3.49
C LYS A 2 17.95 -18.45 3.82
N THR A 3 16.92 -17.88 4.46
CA THR A 3 15.81 -18.66 5.02
C THR A 3 14.64 -18.89 4.05
N PHE A 4 14.50 -18.07 3.01
CA PHE A 4 13.35 -18.15 2.08
C PHE A 4 13.47 -19.28 1.04
N ASN A 5 14.70 -19.74 0.74
CA ASN A 5 14.93 -20.81 -0.25
C ASN A 5 14.61 -22.21 0.28
N LEU A 6 14.68 -22.44 1.59
CA LEU A 6 14.46 -23.78 2.17
C LEU A 6 12.97 -24.16 2.19
N LEU A 7 12.08 -23.20 2.48
CA LEU A 7 10.64 -23.47 2.58
C LEU A 7 9.98 -23.78 1.23
N LEU A 8 10.38 -23.07 0.16
CA LEU A 8 9.83 -23.31 -1.18
C LEU A 8 10.30 -24.66 -1.74
N THR A 9 11.58 -24.99 -1.54
CA THR A 9 12.17 -26.27 -1.98
C THR A 9 11.53 -27.44 -1.25
N TYR A 10 11.30 -27.32 0.07
CA TYR A 10 10.66 -28.36 0.88
C TYR A 10 9.19 -28.59 0.53
N PHE A 11 8.44 -27.53 0.22
CA PHE A 11 7.02 -27.65 -0.12
C PHE A 11 6.81 -28.29 -1.51
N LEU A 12 7.70 -28.01 -2.46
CA LEU A 12 7.63 -28.56 -3.82
C LEU A 12 8.06 -30.03 -3.89
N THR A 13 9.03 -30.45 -3.07
CA THR A 13 9.47 -31.86 -3.02
C THR A 13 8.46 -32.79 -2.34
N GLN A 14 7.61 -32.27 -1.46
CA GLN A 14 6.52 -33.03 -0.83
C GLN A 14 5.37 -33.34 -1.79
N LEU A 15 5.15 -32.48 -2.80
CA LEU A 15 4.01 -32.60 -3.73
C LEU A 15 4.37 -33.33 -5.03
N TYR A 16 5.65 -33.37 -5.41
CA TYR A 16 6.10 -33.98 -6.67
C TYR A 16 7.38 -34.81 -6.44
N PRO A 17 7.29 -36.17 -6.38
CA PRO A 17 8.43 -37.05 -6.10
C PRO A 17 9.46 -37.11 -7.25
N VAL A 18 9.11 -36.59 -8.43
CA VAL A 18 10.03 -36.28 -9.52
C VAL A 18 10.10 -34.77 -9.59
N ALA A 19 11.28 -34.17 -9.41
CA ALA A 19 11.46 -32.72 -9.44
C ALA A 19 10.89 -32.17 -10.76
N PRO A 20 9.77 -31.41 -10.73
CA PRO A 20 9.16 -30.93 -11.95
C PRO A 20 10.10 -29.92 -12.59
N VAL A 21 10.36 -30.07 -13.90
CA VAL A 21 11.08 -29.05 -14.67
C VAL A 21 10.15 -27.85 -14.81
N ILE A 22 10.44 -26.78 -14.07
CA ILE A 22 9.67 -25.53 -14.10
C ILE A 22 10.39 -24.55 -15.03
N THR A 23 9.73 -24.15 -16.12
CA THR A 23 10.19 -23.05 -16.96
C THR A 23 9.86 -21.73 -16.27
N ILE A 24 10.85 -20.83 -16.21
CA ILE A 24 10.71 -19.49 -15.64
C ILE A 24 11.14 -18.45 -16.66
N LYS A 25 10.46 -17.30 -16.67
CA LYS A 25 10.89 -16.11 -17.38
C LYS A 25 11.83 -15.30 -16.48
N LEU A 26 13.01 -14.95 -16.99
CA LEU A 26 13.98 -14.11 -16.30
C LEU A 26 13.98 -12.72 -16.93
N LEU A 27 13.72 -11.70 -16.11
CA LEU A 27 13.84 -10.29 -16.46
C LEU A 27 15.00 -9.67 -15.68
N ILE A 28 15.89 -8.96 -16.37
CA ILE A 28 17.06 -8.32 -15.78
C ILE A 28 16.91 -6.81 -15.90
N LEU A 29 16.88 -6.13 -14.76
CA LEU A 29 16.67 -4.68 -14.67
C LEU A 29 17.87 -4.02 -14.00
N VAL A 30 18.10 -2.74 -14.30
CA VAL A 30 18.97 -1.87 -13.51
C VAL A 30 18.09 -1.02 -12.61
N TYR A 31 18.21 -1.19 -11.29
CA TYR A 31 17.44 -0.47 -10.30
C TYR A 31 18.36 0.10 -9.21
N LYS A 32 18.35 1.43 -9.05
CA LYS A 32 19.22 2.15 -8.09
C LYS A 32 20.68 1.68 -8.20
N ASP A 33 21.21 1.74 -9.41
CA ASP A 33 22.58 1.37 -9.76
C ASP A 33 22.96 -0.10 -9.49
N ASN A 34 21.97 -0.95 -9.19
CA ASN A 34 22.16 -2.38 -8.95
C ASN A 34 21.42 -3.22 -10.00
N ARG A 35 22.01 -4.37 -10.35
CA ARG A 35 21.38 -5.35 -11.23
C ARG A 35 20.35 -6.16 -10.43
N LEU A 36 19.10 -6.13 -10.88
CA LEU A 36 17.97 -6.83 -10.29
C LEU A 36 17.51 -7.94 -11.24
N ASN A 37 17.50 -9.17 -10.74
CA ASN A 37 17.00 -10.33 -11.48
C ASN A 37 15.61 -10.70 -10.96
N LEU A 38 14.60 -10.61 -11.81
CA LEU A 38 13.21 -10.97 -11.52
C LEU A 38 12.85 -12.28 -12.23
N TYR A 39 12.21 -13.17 -11.49
CA TYR A 39 11.78 -14.48 -11.99
C TYR A 39 10.25 -14.54 -11.97
N ALA A 40 9.66 -14.92 -13.09
CA ALA A 40 8.22 -15.11 -13.23
C ALA A 40 7.90 -16.53 -13.71
N THR A 41 6.91 -17.17 -13.08
CA THR A 41 6.40 -18.49 -13.48
C THR A 41 5.35 -18.40 -14.60
N TYR A 42 4.70 -17.25 -14.75
CA TYR A 42 3.77 -16.97 -15.84
C TYR A 42 4.53 -16.41 -17.04
N LEU A 43 4.72 -17.25 -18.05
CA LEU A 43 5.56 -16.93 -19.21
C LEU A 43 4.95 -15.89 -20.16
N ASN A 44 3.64 -15.66 -20.06
CA ASN A 44 2.88 -14.72 -20.89
C ASN A 44 2.90 -13.28 -20.36
N LEU A 45 3.41 -13.03 -19.15
CA LEU A 45 3.49 -11.68 -18.60
C LEU A 45 4.46 -10.82 -19.40
N SER A 46 4.07 -9.58 -19.68
CA SER A 46 4.97 -8.58 -20.23
C SER A 46 6.06 -8.19 -19.21
N ASP A 47 7.16 -7.63 -19.69
CA ASP A 47 8.25 -7.20 -18.80
C ASP A 47 7.79 -6.06 -17.89
N GLU A 48 6.94 -5.16 -18.38
CA GLU A 48 6.31 -4.08 -17.60
C GLU A 48 5.38 -4.62 -16.51
N GLU A 49 4.62 -5.69 -16.79
CA GLU A 49 3.77 -6.34 -15.81
C GLU A 49 4.59 -6.98 -14.69
N ILE A 50 5.67 -7.69 -15.05
CA ILE A 50 6.61 -8.29 -14.09
C ILE A 50 7.24 -7.22 -13.19
N GLU A 51 7.72 -6.12 -13.77
CA GLU A 51 8.29 -5.00 -13.02
C GLU A 51 7.25 -4.34 -12.10
N ARG A 52 6.03 -4.10 -12.61
CA ARG A 52 4.94 -3.49 -11.83
C ARG A 52 4.58 -4.36 -10.63
N THR A 53 4.42 -5.67 -10.82
CA THR A 53 4.14 -6.62 -9.73
C THR A 53 5.26 -6.62 -8.70
N TRP A 54 6.53 -6.59 -9.14
CA TRP A 54 7.66 -6.49 -8.22
C TRP A 54 7.66 -5.18 -7.42
N LYS A 55 7.40 -4.02 -8.05
CA LYS A 55 7.29 -2.73 -7.37
C LYS A 55 6.21 -2.73 -6.29
N ILE A 56 5.02 -3.21 -6.63
CA ILE A 56 3.90 -3.31 -5.67
C ILE A 56 4.29 -4.19 -4.48
N ARG A 57 4.91 -5.34 -4.71
CA ARG A 57 5.41 -6.21 -3.64
C ARG A 57 6.38 -5.46 -2.74
N TRP A 58 7.31 -4.71 -3.32
CA TRP A 58 8.30 -3.95 -2.55
C TRP A 58 7.66 -2.83 -1.71
N GLU A 59 6.65 -2.15 -2.23
CA GLU A 59 5.87 -1.15 -1.48
C GLU A 59 5.15 -1.78 -0.28
N ILE A 60 4.57 -2.97 -0.46
CA ILE A 60 3.95 -3.74 0.64
C ILE A 60 5.01 -4.14 1.69
N GLU A 61 6.18 -4.60 1.27
CA GLU A 61 7.27 -4.93 2.19
C GLU A 61 7.75 -3.70 2.98
N LYS A 62 7.80 -2.53 2.34
CA LYS A 62 8.13 -1.26 2.99
C LYS A 62 7.06 -0.86 4.01
N LEU A 63 5.78 -0.94 3.64
CA LEU A 63 4.66 -0.71 4.54
C LEU A 63 4.72 -1.63 5.77
N HIS A 64 5.02 -2.92 5.59
CA HIS A 64 5.19 -3.84 6.71
C HIS A 64 6.36 -3.44 7.63
N LYS A 65 7.48 -2.94 7.10
CA LYS A 65 8.60 -2.42 7.91
C LYS A 65 8.20 -1.18 8.70
N ASP A 66 7.43 -0.29 8.10
CA ASP A 66 6.96 0.93 8.76
C ASP A 66 6.00 0.59 9.91
N ILE A 67 5.04 -0.32 9.68
CA ILE A 67 4.13 -0.85 10.72
C ILE A 67 4.91 -1.50 11.88
N LYS A 68 5.97 -2.25 11.57
CA LYS A 68 6.86 -2.85 12.60
C LYS A 68 7.61 -1.79 13.41
N THR A 69 8.19 -0.81 12.73
CA THR A 69 8.89 0.32 13.37
C THR A 69 7.98 1.09 14.33
N LEU A 70 6.69 1.19 13.99
CA LEU A 70 5.67 1.79 14.85
C LEU A 70 5.24 0.89 16.02
N GLY A 71 5.88 -0.27 16.24
CA GLY A 71 5.58 -1.19 17.33
C GLY A 71 4.24 -1.92 17.18
N MET A 72 3.69 -1.98 15.97
CA MET A 72 2.34 -2.52 15.72
C MET A 72 2.33 -4.01 15.39
N GLN A 73 3.50 -4.65 15.39
CA GLN A 73 3.70 -6.08 15.08
C GLN A 73 3.01 -7.04 16.05
N ASP A 74 2.98 -6.69 17.34
CA ASP A 74 2.44 -7.53 18.43
C ASP A 74 1.14 -6.93 19.01
N SER A 75 0.37 -6.28 18.13
CA SER A 75 -0.89 -5.68 18.52
C SER A 75 -1.96 -6.77 18.71
N SER A 76 -2.59 -6.80 19.90
CA SER A 76 -3.72 -7.69 20.18
C SER A 76 -4.81 -7.57 19.11
N PHE A 77 -5.66 -8.59 18.93
CA PHE A 77 -6.74 -8.58 17.93
C PHE A 77 -7.57 -7.27 17.97
N LEU A 78 -7.82 -6.75 19.18
CA LEU A 78 -8.47 -5.45 19.41
C LEU A 78 -7.69 -4.26 18.84
N LYS A 79 -6.36 -4.23 18.99
CA LYS A 79 -5.51 -3.17 18.41
C LYS A 79 -5.41 -3.27 16.89
N ARG A 80 -5.43 -4.48 16.30
CA ARG A 80 -5.50 -4.67 14.83
C ARG A 80 -6.83 -4.22 14.24
N LYS A 81 -7.96 -4.60 14.85
CA LYS A 81 -9.30 -4.13 14.43
C LYS A 81 -9.41 -2.60 14.57
N ARG A 82 -8.84 -2.04 15.63
CA ARG A 82 -8.76 -0.58 15.83
C ARG A 82 -7.88 0.10 14.77
N LEU A 83 -6.75 -0.50 14.39
CA LEU A 83 -5.89 0.00 13.30
C LEU A 83 -6.59 -0.06 11.94
N GLN A 84 -7.26 -1.16 11.61
CA GLN A 84 -8.07 -1.25 10.40
C GLN A 84 -9.17 -0.18 10.39
N GLY A 85 -9.82 0.04 11.54
CA GLY A 85 -10.75 1.13 11.74
C GLY A 85 -10.10 2.50 11.50
N TYR A 86 -8.90 2.75 12.04
CA TYR A 86 -8.16 3.99 11.82
C TYR A 86 -7.74 4.19 10.37
N LEU A 87 -7.22 3.17 9.69
CA LEU A 87 -6.85 3.24 8.29
C LEU A 87 -8.06 3.50 7.41
N LEU A 88 -9.18 2.82 7.69
CA LEU A 88 -10.44 3.03 6.99
C LEU A 88 -10.95 4.47 7.19
N LEU A 89 -10.93 4.99 8.43
CA LEU A 89 -11.28 6.38 8.72
C LEU A 89 -10.34 7.37 8.04
N PHE A 90 -9.03 7.09 8.03
CA PHE A 90 -8.03 7.93 7.39
C PHE A 90 -8.25 8.00 5.87
N VAL A 91 -8.45 6.85 5.22
CA VAL A 91 -8.76 6.79 3.79
C VAL A 91 -10.07 7.51 3.48
N MET A 92 -11.11 7.32 4.30
CA MET A 92 -12.37 8.06 4.15
C MET A 92 -12.17 9.58 4.26
N ALA A 93 -11.40 10.04 5.26
CA ALA A 93 -11.13 11.46 5.45
C ALA A 93 -10.34 12.06 4.28
N VAL A 94 -9.30 11.37 3.81
CA VAL A 94 -8.49 11.79 2.66
C VAL A 94 -9.34 11.87 1.39
N ASN A 95 -10.16 10.85 1.12
CA ASN A 95 -11.05 10.85 -0.04
C ASN A 95 -12.10 11.97 0.06
N THR A 96 -12.71 12.16 1.24
CA THR A 96 -13.65 13.26 1.47
C THR A 96 -13.01 14.63 1.22
N VAL A 97 -11.78 14.85 1.69
CA VAL A 97 -11.04 16.11 1.43
C VAL A 97 -10.75 16.28 -0.06
N ARG A 98 -10.35 15.22 -0.76
CA ARG A 98 -10.13 15.26 -2.21
C ARG A 98 -11.41 15.60 -2.98
N ASP A 99 -12.52 14.94 -2.65
CA ASP A 99 -13.81 15.16 -3.29
C ASP A 99 -14.31 16.57 -3.03
N LEU A 100 -14.09 17.11 -1.83
CA LEU A 100 -14.44 18.47 -1.46
C LEU A 100 -13.61 19.51 -2.24
N ILE A 101 -12.29 19.29 -2.38
CA ILE A 101 -11.42 20.12 -3.22
C ILE A 101 -11.92 20.15 -4.65
N SER A 102 -12.26 18.98 -5.21
CA SER A 102 -12.81 18.87 -6.57
C SER A 102 -14.16 19.56 -6.71
N SER A 103 -15.08 19.36 -5.76
CA SER A 103 -16.46 19.88 -5.81
C SER A 103 -16.52 21.40 -5.67
N LEU A 104 -15.58 21.97 -4.91
CA LEU A 104 -15.44 23.41 -4.72
C LEU A 104 -14.54 24.07 -5.78
N ASN A 105 -14.05 23.28 -6.76
CA ASN A 105 -13.11 23.72 -7.80
C ASN A 105 -11.84 24.40 -7.23
N LEU A 106 -11.32 23.84 -6.14
CA LEU A 106 -10.11 24.30 -5.47
C LEU A 106 -8.89 23.54 -6.01
N LYS A 107 -7.71 24.15 -5.91
CA LYS A 107 -6.47 23.58 -6.43
C LYS A 107 -5.63 22.87 -5.39
N SER A 108 -5.86 23.11 -4.09
CA SER A 108 -5.09 22.49 -3.02
C SER A 108 -5.83 22.44 -1.67
N VAL A 109 -5.23 21.74 -0.71
CA VAL A 109 -5.70 21.70 0.69
C VAL A 109 -5.59 23.07 1.35
N GLU A 110 -4.55 23.85 1.03
CA GLU A 110 -4.40 25.22 1.55
C GLU A 110 -5.54 26.13 1.10
N GLU A 111 -5.98 26.01 -0.16
CA GLU A 111 -7.15 26.75 -0.65
C GLU A 111 -8.43 26.33 0.06
N LEU A 112 -8.59 25.03 0.36
CA LEU A 112 -9.70 24.54 1.17
C LEU A 112 -9.69 25.12 2.59
N LEU A 113 -8.52 25.16 3.24
CA LEU A 113 -8.40 25.74 4.58
C LEU A 113 -8.73 27.24 4.58
N ARG A 114 -8.27 27.99 3.56
CA ARG A 114 -8.64 29.41 3.41
C ARG A 114 -10.14 29.58 3.15
N PHE A 115 -10.74 28.71 2.33
CA PHE A 115 -12.17 28.73 2.08
C PHE A 115 -12.95 28.53 3.39
N VAL A 116 -12.57 27.54 4.19
CA VAL A 116 -13.17 27.29 5.51
C VAL A 116 -13.01 28.50 6.42
N GLU A 117 -11.82 29.09 6.50
CA GLU A 117 -11.56 30.23 7.37
C GLU A 117 -12.41 31.46 6.95
N ILE A 118 -12.38 31.82 5.67
CA ILE A 118 -13.01 33.03 5.15
C ILE A 118 -14.53 32.88 5.02
N ARG A 119 -15.00 31.75 4.50
CA ARG A 119 -16.43 31.56 4.17
C ARG A 119 -17.21 30.93 5.30
N LEU A 120 -16.57 30.06 6.09
CA LEU A 120 -17.23 29.33 7.16
C LEU A 120 -16.82 29.83 8.54
N GLY A 121 -15.96 30.84 8.67
CA GLY A 121 -15.51 31.36 9.97
C GLY A 121 -14.67 30.35 10.74
N GLY A 122 -13.87 29.57 10.01
CA GLY A 122 -12.96 28.58 10.56
C GLY A 122 -13.67 27.35 11.13
N ALA A 123 -12.97 26.63 12.00
CA ALA A 123 -13.47 25.40 12.61
C ALA A 123 -14.81 25.59 13.35
N LEU A 124 -15.01 26.75 13.99
CA LEU A 124 -16.22 27.03 14.76
C LEU A 124 -17.47 27.16 13.88
N GLY A 125 -17.41 27.83 12.73
CA GLY A 125 -18.57 27.92 11.86
C GLY A 125 -18.78 26.67 11.01
N LEU A 126 -17.73 25.90 10.69
CA LEU A 126 -17.87 24.52 10.23
C LEU A 126 -18.67 23.68 11.24
N MET A 127 -18.31 23.70 12.52
CA MET A 127 -19.03 22.97 13.57
C MET A 127 -20.49 23.41 13.70
N LYS A 128 -20.81 24.68 13.46
CA LYS A 128 -22.20 25.17 13.47
C LYS A 128 -23.04 24.55 12.35
N ILE A 129 -22.47 24.32 11.16
CA ILE A 129 -23.17 23.65 10.05
C ILE A 129 -23.57 22.23 10.44
N PHE A 130 -22.66 21.50 11.11
CA PHE A 130 -22.93 20.13 11.58
C PHE A 130 -23.87 20.06 12.79
N LYS A 131 -24.00 21.16 13.56
CA LYS A 131 -24.92 21.28 14.70
C LYS A 131 -26.35 21.67 14.31
N LEU A 132 -26.63 21.98 13.03
CA LEU A 132 -27.97 22.34 12.54
C LEU A 132 -28.84 21.12 12.16
N ARG A 133 -28.66 20.00 12.85
CA ARG A 133 -29.61 18.87 12.87
C ARG A 133 -29.89 18.45 14.30
#